data_AF-G2EDE0-F1
#
_entry.id   AF-G2EDE0-F1
#
_cell.length_a   1.000
_cell.length_b   1.000
_cell.length_c   1.000
_cell.angle_alpha   90.00
_cell.angle_beta   90.00
_cell.angle_gamma   90.00
#
_symmetry.space_group_name_H-M   'P 1'
#
loop_
_entity.id
_entity.type
_entity.pdbx_description
1 polymer ?
#
loop_
_entity_poly.entity_id
_entity_poly.type
_entity_poly.pdbx_seq_one_letter_code
_entity_poly.pdbx_strand_id
1 'polypeptide(L)'
;MNLVVLKKASSTNLKDFIKTWSKLYTFSNEAIYNKSIVKQTFTKTDIQDLYVWKNGMKLSVLKQKSLDTKIKAKLSIINTFKSNNEIDIDAFRKEFKNLPATVWKIFLLHIIKPYKYPIYDQHIHRAFLFIHNEDWSNISNTSINNKAKEQFYFERYLPFIEANNIKDLKKLDEAFFAFGQFLNTRNYSTLLQ
;
A
#
# COMPACT_ATOMS: atom_id res chain seq x y z
N MET A 1 -31.79 18.09 -19.68
CA MET A 1 -31.51 16.68 -19.31
C MET A 1 -30.00 16.51 -19.29
N ASN A 2 -29.44 16.05 -18.16
CA ASN A 2 -27.99 15.87 -18.01
C ASN A 2 -27.65 14.39 -18.18
N LEU A 3 -27.25 14.00 -19.39
CA LEU A 3 -26.83 12.63 -19.71
C LEU A 3 -25.31 12.51 -19.58
N VAL A 4 -24.84 11.42 -18.97
CA VAL A 4 -23.41 11.13 -18.77
C VAL A 4 -23.01 9.92 -19.61
N VAL A 5 -21.92 10.05 -20.36
CA VAL A 5 -21.36 8.97 -21.19
C VAL A 5 -19.90 8.72 -20.76
N LEU A 6 -19.56 7.46 -20.51
CA LEU A 6 -18.20 7.01 -20.28
C LEU A 6 -17.49 6.75 -21.62
N LYS A 7 -16.25 7.22 -21.76
CA LYS A 7 -15.40 6.95 -22.93
C LYS A 7 -14.11 6.25 -22.49
N LYS A 8 -13.71 5.21 -23.22
CA LYS A 8 -12.41 4.55 -23.06
C LYS A 8 -11.33 5.43 -23.72
N ALA A 9 -10.26 5.71 -22.98
CA ALA A 9 -9.05 6.32 -23.50
C ALA A 9 -7.85 5.57 -22.90
N SER A 10 -6.83 5.31 -23.71
CA SER A 10 -5.58 4.70 -23.26
C SER A 10 -4.46 5.73 -23.21
N SER A 11 -3.56 5.58 -22.24
CA SER A 11 -2.29 6.28 -22.20
C SER A 11 -1.19 5.24 -21.95
N THR A 12 -0.08 5.37 -22.66
CA THR A 12 1.14 4.59 -22.41
C THR A 12 2.00 5.21 -21.31
N ASN A 13 1.59 6.35 -20.77
CA ASN A 13 2.35 7.12 -19.80
C ASN A 13 1.83 6.90 -18.38
N LEU A 14 2.68 6.32 -17.53
CA LEU A 14 2.40 6.10 -16.12
C LEU A 14 2.02 7.39 -15.37
N LYS A 15 2.57 8.55 -15.76
CA LYS A 15 2.21 9.83 -15.12
C LYS A 15 0.75 10.22 -15.38
N ASP A 16 0.25 9.98 -16.58
CA ASP A 16 -1.15 10.25 -16.91
C ASP A 16 -2.08 9.28 -16.21
N PHE A 17 -1.68 8.01 -16.12
CA PHE A 17 -2.37 7.01 -15.31
C PHE A 17 -2.49 7.48 -13.85
N ILE A 18 -1.38 7.87 -13.22
CA ILE A 18 -1.34 8.35 -11.83
C ILE A 18 -2.25 9.57 -11.66
N LYS A 19 -2.06 10.59 -12.49
CA LYS A 19 -2.83 11.85 -12.46
C LYS A 19 -4.34 11.62 -12.59
N THR A 20 -4.74 10.60 -13.33
CA THR A 20 -6.15 10.30 -13.58
C THR A 20 -6.75 9.50 -12.43
N TRP A 21 -6.16 8.36 -12.11
CA TRP A 21 -6.70 7.44 -11.11
C TRP A 21 -6.57 7.94 -9.68
N SER A 22 -5.53 8.73 -9.35
CA SER A 22 -5.40 9.32 -8.01
C SER A 22 -6.55 10.26 -7.66
N LYS A 23 -7.24 10.85 -8.66
CA LYS A 23 -8.40 11.72 -8.43
C LYS A 23 -9.66 10.95 -8.03
N LEU A 24 -9.71 9.67 -8.38
CA LEU A 24 -10.81 8.77 -8.05
C LEU A 24 -10.59 8.06 -6.72
N TYR A 25 -9.43 8.28 -6.10
CA TYR A 25 -9.12 7.73 -4.79
C TYR A 25 -10.07 8.30 -3.75
N THR A 26 -10.81 7.39 -3.10
CA THR A 26 -11.65 7.70 -1.96
C THR A 26 -11.35 6.66 -0.88
N PHE A 27 -10.90 7.15 0.26
CA PHE A 27 -10.64 6.32 1.43
C PHE A 27 -10.93 7.11 2.69
N SER A 28 -11.52 6.45 3.68
CA SER A 28 -11.99 7.13 4.88
C SER A 28 -10.80 7.54 5.75
N ASN A 29 -10.97 8.66 6.46
CA ASN A 29 -10.06 9.10 7.52
C ASN A 29 -8.61 9.41 7.09
N GLU A 30 -8.38 9.90 5.86
CA GLU A 30 -7.04 10.35 5.41
C GLU A 30 -6.37 11.34 6.36
N ALA A 31 -7.15 12.17 7.05
CA ALA A 31 -6.65 13.10 8.06
C ALA A 31 -5.86 12.39 9.19
N ILE A 32 -6.27 11.18 9.57
CA ILE A 32 -5.59 10.37 10.59
C ILE A 32 -4.21 9.94 10.08
N TYR A 33 -4.15 9.43 8.85
CA TYR A 33 -2.89 9.04 8.23
C TYR A 33 -1.94 10.23 8.09
N ASN A 34 -2.42 11.34 7.51
CA ASN A 34 -1.60 12.53 7.25
C ASN A 34 -1.05 13.15 8.54
N LYS A 35 -1.84 13.16 9.62
CA LYS A 35 -1.41 13.68 10.92
C LYS A 35 -0.28 12.84 11.54
N SER A 36 -0.33 11.53 11.38
CA SER A 36 0.61 10.61 12.04
C SER A 36 1.86 10.37 11.20
N ILE A 37 1.74 10.18 9.88
CA ILE A 37 2.82 9.73 9.00
C ILE A 37 4.02 10.69 8.96
N VAL A 38 3.77 11.99 9.10
CA VAL A 38 4.77 13.07 9.02
C VAL A 38 5.62 13.20 10.29
N LYS A 39 5.22 12.58 11.40
CA LYS A 39 5.94 12.69 12.67
C LYS A 39 7.31 12.01 12.57
N GLN A 40 8.35 12.63 13.10
CA GLN A 40 9.70 12.04 13.12
C GLN A 40 9.81 10.88 14.12
N THR A 41 9.12 10.99 15.26
CA THR A 41 9.07 9.98 16.32
C THR A 41 7.63 9.60 16.56
N PHE A 42 7.34 8.30 16.52
CA PHE A 42 6.01 7.77 16.78
C PHE A 42 5.79 7.51 18.27
N THR A 43 4.57 7.76 18.70
CA THR A 43 3.97 7.23 19.93
C THR A 43 3.20 5.94 19.63
N LYS A 44 2.78 5.22 20.67
CA LYS A 44 1.88 4.06 20.52
C LYS A 44 0.54 4.45 19.88
N THR A 45 0.06 5.67 20.13
CA THR A 45 -1.16 6.21 19.55
C THR A 45 -0.98 6.47 18.05
N ASP A 46 0.16 7.03 17.63
CA ASP A 46 0.43 7.25 16.20
C ASP A 46 0.44 5.94 15.41
N ILE A 47 1.08 4.91 15.98
CA ILE A 47 1.05 3.55 15.40
C ILE A 47 -0.37 2.97 15.39
N GLN A 48 -1.17 3.17 16.44
CA GLN A 48 -2.56 2.72 16.47
C GLN A 48 -3.35 3.38 15.32
N ASP A 49 -3.26 4.69 15.20
CA ASP A 49 -3.98 5.50 14.23
C ASP A 49 -3.65 5.09 12.79
N LEU A 50 -2.36 4.89 12.49
CA LEU A 50 -1.90 4.44 11.17
C LEU A 50 -2.44 3.05 10.80
N TYR A 51 -2.46 2.11 11.74
CA TYR A 51 -2.97 0.75 11.47
C TYR A 51 -4.49 0.66 11.42
N VAL A 52 -5.20 1.50 12.19
CA VAL A 52 -6.66 1.64 12.06
C VAL A 52 -7.00 2.21 10.69
N TRP A 53 -6.30 3.26 10.26
CA TRP A 53 -6.43 3.80 8.91
C TRP A 53 -6.17 2.72 7.85
N LYS A 54 -5.03 2.01 7.90
CA LYS A 54 -4.70 0.98 6.88
C LYS A 54 -5.75 -0.13 6.79
N ASN A 55 -6.40 -0.45 7.90
CA ASN A 55 -7.44 -1.46 7.95
C ASN A 55 -8.80 -0.94 7.43
N GLY A 56 -9.01 0.38 7.36
CA GLY A 56 -10.24 1.04 6.90
C GLY A 56 -11.40 0.99 7.90
N MET A 57 -11.23 0.29 9.03
CA MET A 57 -12.21 0.11 10.09
C MET A 57 -11.53 -0.28 11.39
N LYS A 58 -12.29 -0.36 12.49
CA LYS A 58 -11.79 -0.86 13.78
C LYS A 58 -11.12 -2.22 13.63
N LEU A 59 -9.95 -2.38 14.25
CA LEU A 59 -9.21 -3.65 14.24
C LEU A 59 -9.99 -4.73 14.99
N SER A 60 -10.00 -5.96 14.45
CA SER A 60 -10.48 -7.12 15.19
C SER A 60 -9.57 -7.42 16.39
N VAL A 61 -10.06 -8.17 17.37
CA VAL A 61 -9.30 -8.53 18.58
C VAL A 61 -7.94 -9.16 18.24
N LEU A 62 -7.91 -10.06 17.26
CA LEU A 62 -6.67 -10.71 16.82
C LEU A 62 -5.70 -9.72 16.15
N LYS A 63 -6.21 -8.81 15.31
CA LYS A 63 -5.39 -7.77 14.68
C LYS A 63 -4.84 -6.79 15.71
N GLN A 64 -5.67 -6.39 16.67
CA GLN A 64 -5.27 -5.52 17.79
C GLN A 64 -4.19 -6.18 18.65
N LYS A 65 -4.38 -7.45 19.06
CA LYS A 65 -3.37 -8.21 19.79
C LYS A 65 -2.04 -8.30 19.02
N SER A 66 -2.09 -8.55 17.71
CA SER A 66 -0.90 -8.57 16.87
C SER A 66 -0.22 -7.20 16.81
N LEU A 67 -0.98 -6.12 16.68
CA LEU A 67 -0.45 -4.74 16.69
C LEU A 67 0.27 -4.44 18.01
N ASP A 68 -0.38 -4.73 19.13
CA ASP A 68 0.14 -4.40 20.46
C ASP A 68 1.40 -5.20 20.78
N THR A 69 1.37 -6.52 20.54
CA THR A 69 2.45 -7.43 20.95
C THR A 69 3.63 -7.50 19.97
N LYS A 70 3.40 -7.27 18.67
CA LYS A 70 4.43 -7.46 17.64
C LYS A 70 4.97 -6.16 17.05
N ILE A 71 4.25 -5.05 17.17
CA ILE A 71 4.65 -3.76 16.59
C ILE A 71 4.81 -2.72 17.70
N LYS A 72 3.77 -2.40 18.46
CA LYS A 72 3.85 -1.36 19.51
C LYS A 72 4.82 -1.72 20.65
N ALA A 73 4.97 -3.00 20.97
CA ALA A 73 5.98 -3.47 21.91
C ALA A 73 7.42 -3.13 21.46
N LYS A 74 7.63 -2.92 20.15
CA LYS A 74 8.91 -2.60 19.52
C LYS A 74 9.04 -1.13 19.11
N LEU A 75 8.25 -0.23 19.73
CA LEU A 75 8.20 1.18 19.36
C LEU A 75 9.58 1.87 19.35
N SER A 76 10.43 1.57 20.32
CA SER A 76 11.79 2.12 20.38
C SER A 76 12.58 1.78 19.11
N ILE A 77 12.56 0.50 18.70
CA ILE A 77 13.25 0.02 17.51
C ILE A 77 12.67 0.64 16.23
N ILE A 78 11.35 0.78 16.16
CA ILE A 78 10.67 1.46 15.03
C ILE A 78 11.16 2.91 14.91
N ASN A 79 11.25 3.62 16.03
CA ASN A 79 11.75 5.00 16.04
C ASN A 79 13.24 5.08 15.67
N THR A 80 14.06 4.11 16.07
CA THR A 80 15.46 4.00 15.62
C THR A 80 15.55 3.82 14.10
N PHE A 81 14.76 2.91 13.51
CA PHE A 81 14.73 2.78 12.05
C PHE A 81 14.24 4.06 11.35
N LYS A 82 13.32 4.79 11.99
CA LYS A 82 12.76 6.02 11.45
C LYS A 82 13.74 7.18 11.46
N SER A 83 14.57 7.29 12.51
CA SER A 83 15.61 8.32 12.62
C SER A 83 16.79 8.10 11.68
N ASN A 84 17.13 6.85 11.37
CA ASN A 84 18.26 6.53 10.48
C ASN A 84 17.97 6.96 9.04
N ASN A 85 18.95 7.45 8.28
CA ASN A 85 18.72 7.85 6.88
C ASN A 85 18.18 6.69 6.03
N GLU A 86 18.74 5.50 6.21
CA GLU A 86 18.33 4.27 5.54
C GLU A 86 17.92 3.18 6.52
N ILE A 87 17.08 2.26 6.05
CA ILE A 87 16.71 1.05 6.79
C ILE A 87 17.57 -0.10 6.28
N ASP A 88 18.30 -0.76 7.18
CA ASP A 88 18.82 -2.10 6.93
C ASP A 88 17.64 -3.09 6.83
N ILE A 89 17.38 -3.55 5.61
CA ILE A 89 16.26 -4.43 5.29
C ILE A 89 16.39 -5.80 5.96
N ASP A 90 17.60 -6.32 6.13
CA ASP A 90 17.82 -7.62 6.75
C ASP A 90 17.61 -7.54 8.26
N ALA A 91 18.09 -6.46 8.89
CA ALA A 91 17.76 -6.16 10.28
C ALA A 91 16.25 -5.99 10.48
N PHE A 92 15.57 -5.24 9.61
CA PHE A 92 14.12 -5.08 9.65
C PHE A 92 13.37 -6.41 9.51
N ARG A 93 13.76 -7.24 8.52
CA ARG A 93 13.17 -8.56 8.29
C ARG A 93 13.36 -9.48 9.49
N LYS A 94 14.56 -9.49 10.08
CA LYS A 94 14.88 -10.28 11.28
C LYS A 94 14.03 -9.84 12.47
N GLU A 95 13.91 -8.53 12.68
CA GLU A 95 13.18 -7.95 13.81
C GLU A 95 11.67 -8.25 13.74
N PHE A 96 11.09 -8.14 12.55
CA PHE A 96 9.65 -8.30 12.32
C PHE A 96 9.27 -9.64 11.68
N LYS A 97 10.15 -10.66 11.75
CA LYS A 97 9.92 -12.00 11.15
C LYS A 97 8.62 -12.68 11.61
N ASN A 98 8.21 -12.41 12.85
CA ASN A 98 7.04 -13.02 13.47
C ASN A 98 5.72 -12.30 13.16
N LEU A 99 5.75 -11.22 12.36
CA LEU A 99 4.55 -10.51 11.93
C LEU A 99 3.87 -11.31 10.81
N PRO A 100 2.68 -11.88 11.04
CA PRO A 100 2.15 -12.93 10.17
C PRO A 100 1.54 -12.40 8.87
N ALA A 101 1.24 -11.12 8.77
CA ALA A 101 0.65 -10.54 7.57
C ALA A 101 1.70 -9.70 6.83
N THR A 102 2.13 -10.16 5.65
CA THR A 102 3.12 -9.43 4.83
C THR A 102 2.66 -8.01 4.49
N VAL A 103 1.36 -7.81 4.25
CA VAL A 103 0.77 -6.47 4.03
C VAL A 103 1.02 -5.54 5.22
N TRP A 104 0.90 -6.04 6.46
CA TRP A 104 1.16 -5.24 7.67
C TRP A 104 2.65 -4.97 7.88
N LYS A 105 3.52 -5.90 7.46
CA LYS A 105 4.97 -5.75 7.50
C LYS A 105 5.46 -4.71 6.49
N ILE A 106 4.97 -4.76 5.26
CA ILE A 106 5.27 -3.75 4.25
C ILE A 106 4.70 -2.39 4.65
N PHE A 107 3.49 -2.35 5.22
CA PHE A 107 2.95 -1.10 5.74
C PHE A 107 3.80 -0.53 6.87
N LEU A 108 4.39 -1.36 7.75
CA LEU A 108 5.35 -0.89 8.75
C LEU A 108 6.56 -0.23 8.08
N LEU A 109 7.09 -0.86 7.04
CA LEU A 109 8.23 -0.32 6.28
C LEU A 109 7.89 1.03 5.65
N HIS A 110 6.70 1.15 5.06
CA HIS A 110 6.15 2.40 4.54
C HIS A 110 6.05 3.49 5.61
N ILE A 111 5.47 3.21 6.79
CA ILE A 111 5.33 4.28 7.80
C ILE A 111 6.68 4.75 8.37
N ILE A 112 7.71 3.90 8.34
CA ILE A 112 9.06 4.28 8.75
C ILE A 112 9.71 5.18 7.69
N LYS A 113 9.66 4.80 6.40
CA LYS A 113 10.19 5.60 5.28
C LYS A 113 9.15 5.74 4.15
N PRO A 114 8.18 6.66 4.29
CA PRO A 114 7.04 6.76 3.35
C PRO A 114 7.44 7.24 1.96
N TYR A 115 8.60 7.90 1.83
CA TYR A 115 9.15 8.38 0.57
C TYR A 115 10.04 7.36 -0.16
N LYS A 116 10.34 6.22 0.47
CA LYS A 116 11.15 5.14 -0.12
C LYS A 116 10.31 3.89 -0.38
N TYR A 117 9.42 3.55 0.55
CA TYR A 117 8.66 2.31 0.48
C TYR A 117 7.17 2.60 0.22
N PRO A 118 6.64 2.31 -0.97
CA PRO A 118 5.24 2.51 -1.33
C PRO A 118 4.31 1.55 -0.56
N ILE A 119 3.04 1.92 -0.44
CA ILE A 119 2.03 1.05 0.18
C ILE A 119 1.78 -0.17 -0.71
N TYR A 120 1.49 -1.31 -0.09
CA TYR A 120 1.15 -2.54 -0.79
C TYR A 120 -0.08 -3.22 -0.20
N ASP A 121 -0.99 -3.63 -1.08
CA ASP A 121 -2.05 -4.59 -0.78
C ASP A 121 -2.56 -5.27 -2.07
N GLN A 122 -3.64 -6.04 -1.96
CA GLN A 122 -4.23 -6.76 -3.09
C GLN A 122 -4.67 -5.85 -4.26
N HIS A 123 -5.06 -4.60 -4.01
CA HIS A 123 -5.48 -3.68 -5.06
C HIS A 123 -4.27 -3.15 -5.82
N ILE A 124 -3.21 -2.79 -5.09
CA ILE A 124 -1.91 -2.45 -5.68
C ILE A 124 -1.37 -3.60 -6.55
N HIS A 125 -1.41 -4.84 -6.02
CA HIS A 125 -0.97 -6.02 -6.76
C HIS A 125 -1.80 -6.22 -8.03
N ARG A 126 -3.14 -6.12 -7.95
CA ARG A 126 -4.04 -6.24 -9.10
C ARG A 126 -3.76 -5.20 -10.17
N ALA A 127 -3.60 -3.94 -9.78
CA ALA A 127 -3.28 -2.84 -10.68
C ALA A 127 -1.94 -3.07 -11.39
N PHE A 128 -0.92 -3.49 -10.64
CA PHE A 128 0.40 -3.79 -11.20
C PHE A 128 0.33 -4.89 -12.25
N LEU A 129 -0.33 -6.02 -11.96
CA LEU A 129 -0.45 -7.11 -12.92
C LEU A 129 -1.21 -6.67 -14.18
N PHE A 130 -2.29 -5.91 -14.02
CA PHE A 130 -3.04 -5.39 -15.16
C PHE A 130 -2.16 -4.56 -16.10
N ILE A 131 -1.41 -3.58 -15.58
CA ILE A 131 -0.61 -2.70 -16.45
C ILE A 131 0.58 -3.41 -17.11
N HIS A 132 0.94 -4.61 -16.62
CA HIS A 132 1.96 -5.48 -17.21
C HIS A 132 1.38 -6.60 -18.08
N ASN A 133 0.06 -6.57 -18.37
CA ASN A 133 -0.64 -7.61 -19.13
C ASN A 133 -0.54 -9.02 -18.52
N GLU A 134 -0.51 -9.11 -17.19
CA GLU A 134 -0.51 -10.36 -16.43
C GLU A 134 -1.91 -10.70 -15.87
N ASP A 135 -2.11 -11.95 -15.43
CA ASP A 135 -3.38 -12.38 -14.84
C ASP A 135 -3.66 -11.69 -13.50
N TRP A 136 -4.58 -10.73 -13.51
CA TRP A 136 -5.03 -9.96 -12.35
C TRP A 136 -6.38 -10.45 -11.80
N SER A 137 -6.98 -11.49 -12.40
CA SER A 137 -8.36 -11.89 -12.13
C SER A 137 -8.53 -12.53 -10.74
N ASN A 138 -7.58 -13.33 -10.29
CA ASN A 138 -7.67 -14.14 -9.07
C ASN A 138 -6.81 -13.61 -7.92
N ILE A 139 -6.80 -12.29 -7.74
CA ILE A 139 -6.02 -11.61 -6.70
C ILE A 139 -6.89 -11.34 -5.47
N SER A 140 -6.54 -11.97 -4.35
CA SER A 140 -7.10 -11.74 -3.03
C SER A 140 -6.01 -11.87 -1.96
N ASN A 141 -6.32 -11.41 -0.74
CA ASN A 141 -5.43 -11.59 0.39
C ASN A 141 -5.14 -13.07 0.73
N THR A 142 -5.98 -14.01 0.29
CA THR A 142 -5.81 -15.45 0.54
C THR A 142 -5.22 -16.20 -0.65
N SER A 143 -5.34 -15.67 -1.88
CA SER A 143 -4.82 -16.36 -3.08
C SER A 143 -3.31 -16.26 -3.22
N ILE A 144 -2.69 -15.22 -2.67
CA ILE A 144 -1.23 -15.05 -2.68
C ILE A 144 -0.69 -15.28 -1.27
N ASN A 145 0.20 -16.26 -1.12
CA ASN A 145 0.86 -16.52 0.15
C ASN A 145 1.83 -15.38 0.56
N ASN A 146 2.17 -15.31 1.84
CA ASN A 146 2.99 -14.24 2.39
C ASN A 146 4.40 -14.13 1.79
N LYS A 147 5.02 -15.27 1.47
CA LYS A 147 6.36 -15.31 0.84
C LYS A 147 6.30 -14.72 -0.56
N ALA A 148 5.32 -15.12 -1.37
CA ALA A 148 5.11 -14.59 -2.70
C ALA A 148 4.78 -13.09 -2.70
N LYS A 149 4.00 -12.60 -1.71
CA LYS A 149 3.76 -11.16 -1.53
C LYS A 149 5.04 -10.39 -1.23
N GLU A 150 5.89 -10.91 -0.35
CA GLU A 150 7.14 -10.25 0.03
C GLU A 150 8.12 -10.23 -1.14
N GLN A 151 8.24 -11.37 -1.84
CA GLN A 151 9.05 -11.50 -3.03
C GLN A 151 8.61 -10.52 -4.13
N PHE A 152 7.31 -10.52 -4.46
CA PHE A 152 6.74 -9.58 -5.43
C PHE A 152 7.05 -8.12 -5.07
N TYR A 153 6.91 -7.76 -3.80
CA TYR A 153 7.13 -6.38 -3.36
C TYR A 153 8.58 -5.93 -3.59
N PHE A 154 9.55 -6.72 -3.13
CA PHE A 154 10.96 -6.34 -3.19
C PHE A 154 11.61 -6.59 -4.57
N GLU A 155 11.17 -7.61 -5.31
CA GLU A 155 11.83 -8.00 -6.56
C GLU A 155 11.14 -7.43 -7.81
N ARG A 156 9.88 -6.99 -7.71
CA ARG A 156 9.11 -6.50 -8.87
C ARG A 156 8.56 -5.10 -8.65
N TYR A 157 7.81 -4.90 -7.58
CA TYR A 157 7.07 -3.65 -7.38
C TYR A 157 7.97 -2.48 -7.02
N LEU A 158 8.87 -2.65 -6.05
CA LEU A 158 9.81 -1.60 -5.65
C LEU A 158 10.77 -1.22 -6.79
N PRO A 159 11.44 -2.18 -7.49
CA PRO A 159 12.28 -1.85 -8.64
C PRO A 159 11.53 -1.14 -9.78
N PHE A 160 10.28 -1.50 -10.05
CA PHE A 160 9.45 -0.81 -11.03
C PHE A 160 9.24 0.66 -10.67
N ILE A 161 9.02 0.97 -9.38
CA ILE A 161 8.81 2.34 -8.91
C ILE A 161 10.08 3.16 -8.99
N GLU A 162 11.20 2.57 -8.56
CA GLU A 162 12.52 3.18 -8.64
C GLU A 162 12.89 3.50 -10.10
N ALA A 163 12.69 2.56 -11.02
CA ALA A 163 12.97 2.74 -12.45
C ALA A 163 12.14 3.86 -13.09
N ASN A 164 10.93 4.12 -12.57
CA ASN A 164 10.04 5.17 -13.09
C ASN A 164 10.25 6.55 -12.45
N ASN A 165 11.19 6.70 -11.50
CA ASN A 165 11.51 7.96 -10.83
C ASN A 165 10.26 8.70 -10.30
N ILE A 166 9.36 7.95 -9.65
CA ILE A 166 8.11 8.49 -9.14
C ILE A 166 8.37 9.43 -7.95
N LYS A 167 8.13 10.73 -8.15
CA LYS A 167 8.36 11.76 -7.12
C LYS A 167 7.31 11.73 -6.00
N ASP A 168 6.06 11.42 -6.34
CA ASP A 168 4.94 11.40 -5.39
C ASP A 168 4.41 9.97 -5.23
N LEU A 169 5.01 9.24 -4.30
CA LEU A 169 4.60 7.86 -4.01
C LEU A 169 3.16 7.78 -3.49
N LYS A 170 2.67 8.81 -2.78
CA LYS A 170 1.29 8.80 -2.29
C LYS A 170 0.31 8.85 -3.45
N LYS A 171 0.55 9.70 -4.45
CA LYS A 171 -0.28 9.74 -5.66
C LYS A 171 -0.27 8.44 -6.44
N LEU A 172 0.89 7.78 -6.51
CA LEU A 172 1.00 6.44 -7.09
C LEU A 172 0.15 5.43 -6.32
N ASP A 173 0.30 5.38 -4.99
CA ASP A 173 -0.45 4.47 -4.12
C ASP A 173 -1.97 4.68 -4.28
N GLU A 174 -2.41 5.94 -4.29
CA GLU A 174 -3.81 6.34 -4.52
C GLU A 174 -4.33 5.85 -5.87
N ALA A 175 -3.54 6.05 -6.93
CA ALA A 175 -3.90 5.66 -8.29
C ALA A 175 -4.01 4.14 -8.45
N PHE A 176 -3.00 3.41 -7.96
CA PHE A 176 -2.98 1.95 -8.03
C PHE A 176 -4.10 1.35 -7.18
N PHE A 177 -4.38 1.93 -6.02
CA PHE A 177 -5.49 1.49 -5.17
C PHE A 177 -6.85 1.70 -5.86
N ALA A 178 -7.12 2.92 -6.34
CA ALA A 178 -8.38 3.25 -7.00
C ALA A 178 -8.62 2.38 -8.25
N PHE A 179 -7.60 2.22 -9.08
CA PHE A 179 -7.69 1.36 -10.26
C PHE A 179 -7.83 -0.11 -9.90
N GLY A 180 -7.05 -0.60 -8.95
CA GLY A 180 -7.14 -1.97 -8.47
C GLY A 180 -8.49 -2.29 -7.83
N GLN A 181 -9.15 -1.32 -7.18
CA GLN A 181 -10.54 -1.45 -6.74
C GLN A 181 -11.50 -1.52 -7.91
N PHE A 182 -11.37 -0.60 -8.88
CA PHE A 182 -12.19 -0.60 -10.09
C PHE A 182 -12.15 -1.95 -10.81
N LEU A 183 -10.95 -2.51 -11.05
CA LEU A 183 -10.75 -3.82 -11.65
C LEU A 183 -11.47 -4.95 -10.87
N ASN A 184 -11.41 -4.89 -9.53
CA ASN A 184 -12.02 -5.90 -8.67
C ASN A 184 -13.54 -5.97 -8.80
N THR A 185 -14.19 -4.85 -9.12
CA THR A 185 -15.67 -4.83 -9.25
C THR A 185 -16.14 -5.69 -10.42
N ARG A 186 -15.30 -5.94 -11.43
CA ARG A 186 -15.58 -6.69 -12.68
C ARG A 186 -16.79 -6.21 -13.50
N ASN A 187 -17.59 -5.27 -12.99
CA ASN A 187 -18.77 -4.67 -13.62
C ASN A 187 -18.45 -3.87 -14.89
N TYR A 188 -17.16 -3.66 -15.18
CA TYR A 188 -16.66 -2.89 -16.32
C TYR A 188 -15.70 -3.70 -17.20
N SER A 189 -15.73 -5.04 -17.12
CA SER A 189 -14.87 -5.91 -17.91
C SER A 189 -14.96 -5.64 -19.42
N THR A 190 -16.16 -5.29 -19.91
CA THR A 190 -16.41 -4.90 -21.31
C THR A 190 -15.77 -3.56 -21.72
N LEU A 191 -15.48 -2.67 -20.76
CA LEU A 191 -14.74 -1.43 -21.01
C LEU A 191 -13.22 -1.66 -21.03
N LEU A 192 -12.77 -2.81 -20.53
CA LEU A 192 -11.36 -3.16 -20.39
C LEU A 192 -10.83 -4.04 -21.55
N GLN A 193 -11.72 -4.74 -22.27
CA GLN A 193 -11.43 -5.35 -23.58
C GLN A 193 -11.14 -4.25 -24.60
#